data_AF-A0A7V3N0F7-F1
#
_entry.id   AF-A0A7V3N0F7-F1
#
_cell.length_a   1.000
_cell.length_b   1.000
_cell.length_c   1.000
_cell.angle_alpha   90.00
_cell.angle_beta   90.00
_cell.angle_gamma   90.00
#
_symmetry.space_group_name_H-M   'P 1'
#
loop_
_entity.id
_entity.type
_entity.pdbx_description
1 polymer ?
#
loop_
_entity_poly.entity_id
_entity_poly.type
_entity_poly.pdbx_seq_one_letter_code
_entity_poly.pdbx_strand_id
1 'polypeptide(L)'
;MSNDDNNPAEAIIVRDDGQPIGRINFDDLEANATLLMYAFADSAGDDDKTDEVAAQWLDRIGPGHFGYVAAAALALMTRNVLAPVLEVVERQGIDLRVGIREAYANALATL
;
A
#
# COMPACT_ATOMS: atom_id res chain seq x y z
N MET A 1 17.46 -28.62 -3.81
CA MET A 1 17.19 -27.61 -2.76
C MET A 1 15.70 -27.33 -2.82
N SER A 2 14.96 -27.81 -1.84
CA SER A 2 13.54 -27.53 -1.72
C SER A 2 13.38 -26.09 -1.23
N ASN A 3 13.00 -25.17 -2.10
CA ASN A 3 12.43 -23.91 -1.67
C ASN A 3 10.93 -24.19 -1.50
N ASP A 4 10.54 -24.59 -0.29
CA ASP A 4 9.14 -24.53 0.11
C ASP A 4 8.76 -23.05 0.23
N ASP A 5 8.24 -22.48 -0.86
CA ASP A 5 7.40 -21.28 -0.80
C ASP A 5 6.09 -21.68 -0.09
N ASN A 6 6.17 -21.89 1.22
CA ASN A 6 5.04 -22.29 2.07
C ASN A 6 4.12 -21.08 2.37
N ASN A 7 4.08 -20.11 1.46
CA ASN A 7 3.16 -18.99 1.56
C ASN A 7 1.77 -19.49 1.12
N PRO A 8 0.74 -19.33 1.93
CA PRO A 8 -0.60 -19.76 1.55
C PRO A 8 -1.03 -19.03 0.27
N ALA A 9 -1.55 -19.76 -0.71
CA ALA A 9 -2.05 -19.17 -1.97
C ALA A 9 -3.36 -18.40 -1.76
N GLU A 10 -4.17 -18.81 -0.78
CA GLU A 10 -5.41 -18.15 -0.40
C GLU A 10 -5.56 -18.09 1.13
N ALA A 11 -6.32 -17.11 1.62
CA ALA A 11 -6.75 -17.02 3.01
C ALA A 11 -8.25 -16.78 3.10
N ILE A 12 -8.89 -17.33 4.13
CA ILE A 12 -10.29 -17.03 4.48
C ILE A 12 -10.26 -15.96 5.56
N ILE A 13 -10.95 -14.85 5.31
CA ILE A 13 -11.17 -13.81 6.32
C ILE A 13 -12.36 -14.27 7.16
N VAL A 14 -12.19 -14.31 8.47
CA VAL A 14 -13.24 -14.64 9.44
C VAL A 14 -13.52 -13.46 10.35
N ARG A 15 -14.76 -13.36 10.83
CA ARG A 15 -15.12 -12.51 11.97
C ARG A 15 -14.58 -13.08 13.28
N ASP A 16 -14.68 -12.30 14.33
CA ASP A 16 -14.32 -12.69 15.70
C ASP A 16 -15.10 -13.92 16.21
N ASP A 17 -16.29 -14.17 15.66
CA ASP A 17 -17.12 -15.35 15.94
C ASP A 17 -16.75 -16.58 15.10
N GLY A 18 -15.73 -16.48 14.25
CA GLY A 18 -15.28 -17.54 13.35
C GLY A 18 -16.08 -17.66 12.05
N GLN A 19 -17.10 -16.82 11.81
CA GLN A 19 -17.83 -16.87 10.55
C GLN A 19 -16.99 -16.33 9.38
N PRO A 20 -16.91 -17.05 8.25
CA PRO A 20 -16.19 -16.58 7.07
C PRO A 20 -16.93 -15.39 6.45
N ILE A 21 -16.20 -14.30 6.19
CA ILE A 21 -16.71 -13.08 5.55
C ILE A 21 -16.05 -12.78 4.22
N GLY A 22 -14.99 -13.48 3.86
CA GLY A 22 -14.33 -13.28 2.59
C GLY A 22 -13.22 -14.28 2.33
N ARG A 23 -12.71 -14.23 1.10
CA ARG A 23 -11.55 -15.00 0.66
C ARG A 23 -10.59 -14.07 -0.06
N ILE A 24 -9.32 -14.13 0.31
CA ILE A 24 -8.23 -13.42 -0.35
C ILE A 24 -7.45 -14.44 -1.17
N ASN A 25 -7.24 -14.14 -2.45
CA ASN A 25 -6.19 -14.75 -3.26
C ASN A 25 -4.97 -13.82 -3.19
N PHE A 26 -3.83 -14.35 -2.76
CA PHE A 26 -2.63 -13.52 -2.53
C PHE A 26 -1.96 -13.06 -3.82
N ASP A 27 -2.04 -13.85 -4.90
CA ASP A 27 -1.53 -13.45 -6.21
C ASP A 27 -2.34 -12.25 -6.75
N ASP A 28 -3.67 -12.32 -6.64
CA ASP A 28 -4.55 -11.22 -7.02
C ASP A 28 -4.31 -9.99 -6.14
N LEU A 29 -4.11 -10.19 -4.83
CA LEU A 29 -3.81 -9.09 -3.90
C LEU A 29 -2.52 -8.39 -4.29
N GLU A 30 -1.44 -9.13 -4.52
CA GLU A 30 -0.14 -8.56 -4.88
C GLU A 30 -0.19 -7.83 -6.23
N ALA A 31 -0.84 -8.43 -7.24
CA ALA A 31 -1.01 -7.81 -8.54
C ALA A 31 -1.80 -6.50 -8.45
N ASN A 32 -2.95 -6.51 -7.76
CA ASN A 32 -3.76 -5.31 -7.57
C ASN A 32 -3.06 -4.26 -6.72
N ALA A 33 -2.33 -4.65 -5.67
CA ALA A 33 -1.59 -3.73 -4.81
C ALA A 33 -0.46 -3.05 -5.57
N THR A 34 0.25 -3.79 -6.43
CA THR A 34 1.31 -3.25 -7.29
C THR A 34 0.76 -2.21 -8.28
N LEU A 35 -0.37 -2.52 -8.92
CA LEU A 35 -1.01 -1.59 -9.85
C LEU A 35 -1.56 -0.35 -9.14
N LEU A 36 -2.22 -0.52 -7.99
CA LEU A 36 -2.72 0.60 -7.19
C LEU A 36 -1.58 1.49 -6.67
N MET A 37 -0.47 0.89 -6.23
CA MET A 37 0.73 1.62 -5.83
C MET A 37 1.20 2.56 -6.96
N TYR A 38 1.34 2.06 -8.18
CA TYR A 38 1.78 2.91 -9.29
C TYR A 38 0.74 3.95 -9.69
N ALA A 39 -0.56 3.62 -9.62
CA ALA A 39 -1.61 4.59 -9.87
C ALA A 39 -1.57 5.77 -8.88
N PHE A 40 -1.39 5.49 -7.58
CA PHE A 40 -1.19 6.54 -6.57
C PHE A 40 0.12 7.30 -6.74
N ALA A 41 1.18 6.64 -7.22
CA ALA A 41 2.46 7.30 -7.45
C ALA A 41 2.36 8.28 -8.63
N ASP A 42 1.63 7.90 -9.68
CA ASP A 42 1.40 8.73 -10.87
C ASP A 42 0.52 9.95 -10.56
N SER A 43 -0.47 9.81 -9.67
CA SER A 43 -1.33 10.91 -9.23
C SER A 43 -0.73 11.77 -8.11
N ALA A 44 0.48 11.47 -7.64
CA ALA A 44 1.07 12.14 -6.47
C ALA A 44 1.22 13.66 -6.70
N GLY A 45 0.66 14.45 -5.78
CA GLY A 45 0.61 15.92 -5.87
C GLY A 45 -0.66 16.47 -6.52
N ASP A 46 -1.57 15.60 -6.92
CA ASP A 46 -2.92 15.91 -7.40
C ASP A 46 -3.94 15.12 -6.56
N ASP A 47 -4.45 15.76 -5.50
CA ASP A 47 -5.30 15.11 -4.50
C ASP A 47 -6.62 14.64 -5.13
N ASP A 48 -7.22 15.44 -6.02
CA ASP A 48 -8.46 15.10 -6.72
C ASP A 48 -8.28 13.83 -7.57
N LYS A 49 -7.17 13.74 -8.34
CA LYS A 49 -6.86 12.52 -9.09
C LYS A 49 -6.60 11.32 -8.19
N THR A 50 -5.96 11.53 -7.05
CA THR A 50 -5.68 10.45 -6.10
C THR A 50 -6.98 9.88 -5.52
N ASP A 51 -7.94 10.75 -5.19
CA ASP A 51 -9.28 10.36 -4.76
C ASP A 51 -10.06 9.64 -5.88
N GLU A 52 -9.97 10.12 -7.12
CA GLU A 52 -10.56 9.45 -8.29
C GLU A 52 -9.98 8.04 -8.49
N VAL A 53 -8.66 7.87 -8.37
CA VAL A 53 -8.00 6.57 -8.42
C VAL A 53 -8.53 5.67 -7.32
N ALA A 54 -8.60 6.16 -6.07
CA ALA A 54 -9.11 5.38 -4.95
C ALA A 54 -10.56 4.91 -5.18
N ALA A 55 -11.43 5.80 -5.67
CA ALA A 55 -12.82 5.48 -5.99
C ALA A 55 -12.94 4.44 -7.11
N GLN A 56 -12.21 4.61 -8.22
CA GLN A 56 -12.20 3.65 -9.33
C GLN A 56 -11.75 2.26 -8.89
N TRP A 57 -10.76 2.20 -8.00
CA TRP A 57 -10.27 0.94 -7.46
C TRP A 57 -11.27 0.33 -6.48
N LEU A 58 -11.88 1.12 -5.59
CA LEU A 58 -12.93 0.67 -4.70
C LEU A 58 -14.10 0.04 -5.47
N ASP A 59 -14.54 0.67 -6.57
CA ASP A 59 -15.59 0.14 -7.44
C ASP A 59 -15.15 -1.14 -8.17
N ARG A 60 -13.88 -1.21 -8.60
CA ARG A 60 -13.34 -2.35 -9.35
C ARG A 60 -13.22 -3.63 -8.51
N ILE A 61 -12.65 -3.54 -7.31
CA ILE A 61 -12.34 -4.72 -6.47
C ILE A 61 -13.29 -4.90 -5.28
N GLY A 62 -14.14 -3.90 -5.04
CA GLY A 62 -15.15 -3.93 -3.99
C GLY A 62 -14.59 -3.58 -2.60
N PRO A 63 -15.47 -3.12 -1.69
CA PRO A 63 -15.08 -2.64 -0.36
C PRO A 63 -14.48 -3.72 0.55
N GLY A 64 -14.85 -5.00 0.34
CA GLY A 64 -14.34 -6.12 1.14
C GLY A 64 -12.86 -6.43 0.90
N HIS A 65 -12.35 -6.11 -0.28
CA HIS A 65 -10.96 -6.40 -0.67
C HIS A 65 -10.10 -5.14 -0.75
N PHE A 66 -10.71 -3.98 -1.01
CA PHE A 66 -10.00 -2.72 -1.18
C PHE A 66 -9.08 -2.39 -0.02
N GLY A 67 -9.52 -2.57 1.23
CA GLY A 67 -8.69 -2.27 2.40
C GLY A 67 -7.38 -3.07 2.43
N TYR A 68 -7.42 -4.35 2.09
CA TYR A 68 -6.23 -5.21 2.05
C TYR A 68 -5.29 -4.81 0.92
N VAL A 69 -5.83 -4.55 -0.27
CA VAL A 69 -5.07 -4.11 -1.44
C VAL A 69 -4.43 -2.74 -1.19
N ALA A 70 -5.16 -1.79 -0.62
CA ALA A 70 -4.66 -0.46 -0.28
C ALA A 70 -3.54 -0.52 0.77
N ALA A 71 -3.71 -1.33 1.83
CA ALA A 71 -2.66 -1.51 2.84
C ALA A 71 -1.38 -2.11 2.23
N ALA A 72 -1.51 -3.13 1.37
CA ALA A 72 -0.38 -3.71 0.66
C ALA A 72 0.27 -2.69 -0.30
N ALA A 73 -0.53 -1.93 -1.04
CA ALA A 73 -0.06 -0.88 -1.95
C ALA A 73 0.74 0.20 -1.22
N LEU A 74 0.34 0.61 -0.01
CA LEU A 74 1.08 1.58 0.81
C LEU A 74 2.42 1.02 1.31
N ALA A 75 2.46 -0.25 1.69
CA ALA A 75 3.70 -0.92 2.06
C ALA A 75 4.67 -1.00 0.87
N LEU A 76 4.15 -1.34 -0.32
CA LEU A 76 4.92 -1.37 -1.57
C LEU A 76 5.38 0.05 -1.98
N MET A 77 4.50 1.06 -1.89
CA MET A 77 4.82 2.47 -2.16
C MET A 77 6.03 2.94 -1.35
N THR A 78 6.04 2.61 -0.06
CA THR A 78 7.12 3.00 0.84
C THR A 78 8.46 2.40 0.41
N ARG A 79 8.47 1.14 -0.04
CA ARG A 79 9.68 0.38 -0.39
C ARG A 79 10.16 0.64 -1.81
N ASN A 80 9.23 0.71 -2.77
CA ASN A 80 9.52 0.66 -4.19
C ASN A 80 9.45 2.03 -4.87
N VAL A 81 8.84 3.02 -4.23
CA VAL A 81 8.72 4.39 -4.76
C VAL A 81 9.42 5.38 -3.83
N LEU A 82 8.95 5.50 -2.59
CA LEU A 82 9.46 6.51 -1.66
C LEU A 82 10.94 6.29 -1.31
N ALA A 83 11.34 5.06 -0.96
CA ALA A 83 12.73 4.79 -0.62
C ALA A 83 13.72 5.13 -1.76
N PRO A 84 13.50 4.68 -3.02
CA PRO A 84 14.33 5.10 -4.16
C PRO A 84 14.34 6.61 -4.41
N VAL A 85 13.19 7.30 -4.29
CA VAL A 85 13.13 8.77 -4.42
C VAL A 85 14.01 9.44 -3.38
N LEU A 86 13.94 8.99 -2.12
CA LEU A 86 14.77 9.51 -1.03
C LEU A 86 16.26 9.29 -1.29
N GLU A 87 16.65 8.14 -1.83
CA GLU A 87 18.05 7.88 -2.21
C GLU A 87 18.51 8.81 -3.33
N VAL A 88 17.66 9.10 -4.31
CA VAL A 88 18.01 10.00 -5.43
C VAL A 88 18.24 11.43 -4.95
N VAL A 89 17.34 11.97 -4.12
CA VAL A 89 17.48 13.34 -3.60
C VAL A 89 18.64 13.49 -2.62
N GLU A 90 18.92 12.45 -1.83
CA GLU A 90 20.06 12.41 -0.93
C GLU A 90 21.39 12.51 -1.71
N ARG A 91 21.49 11.84 -2.86
CA ARG A 91 22.64 11.97 -3.77
C ARG A 91 22.79 13.38 -4.37
N GLN A 92 21.73 14.18 -4.36
CA GLN A 92 21.77 15.61 -4.73
C GLN A 92 22.07 16.54 -3.54
N GLY A 93 22.34 15.97 -2.35
CA GLY A 93 22.62 16.72 -1.13
C GLY A 93 21.36 17.22 -0.39
N ILE A 94 20.18 16.71 -0.74
CA ILE A 94 18.91 17.06 -0.10
C ILE A 94 18.49 15.91 0.82
N ASP A 95 18.51 16.13 2.14
CA ASP A 95 18.02 15.16 3.11
C ASP A 95 16.54 15.40 3.46
N LEU A 96 15.64 14.77 2.71
CA LEU A 96 14.20 14.81 3.00
C LEU A 96 13.79 13.89 4.17
N ARG A 97 14.67 13.00 4.64
CA ARG A 97 14.33 12.06 5.73
C ARG A 97 14.17 12.79 7.06
N VAL A 98 14.87 13.91 7.25
CA VAL A 98 14.69 14.78 8.43
C VAL A 98 13.25 15.29 8.51
N GLY A 99 12.74 15.92 7.45
CA GLY A 99 11.39 16.46 7.43
C GLY A 99 10.31 15.39 7.63
N ILE A 100 10.48 14.19 7.07
CA ILE A 100 9.56 13.06 7.29
C ILE A 100 9.54 12.64 8.77
N ARG A 101 10.71 12.55 9.42
CA ARG A 101 10.78 12.20 10.86
C ARG A 101 10.13 13.26 11.73
N GLU A 102 10.32 14.54 11.42
CA GLU A 102 9.69 15.65 12.12
C GLU A 102 8.17 15.62 11.95
N ALA A 103 7.67 15.40 10.73
CA ALA A 103 6.25 15.27 10.45
C ALA A 103 5.62 14.10 11.23
N TYR A 104 6.29 12.94 11.28
CA TYR A 104 5.84 11.79 12.04
C TYR A 104 5.82 12.07 13.56
N ALA A 105 6.87 12.70 14.09
CA ALA A 105 6.93 13.08 15.49
C ALA A 105 5.81 14.08 15.87
N ASN A 106 5.51 15.04 14.98
CA ASN A 106 4.40 15.95 15.16
C ASN A 106 3.05 15.21 15.16
N ALA A 107 2.83 14.30 14.22
CA ALA A 107 1.59 13.51 14.16
C ALA A 107 1.35 12.73 15.46
N LEU A 108 2.38 12.09 16.03
CA LEU A 108 2.30 11.39 17.32
C LEU A 108 1.98 12.31 18.52
N ALA A 109 2.30 13.60 18.41
CA ALA A 109 2.05 14.57 19.47
C ALA A 109 0.66 15.22 19.38
N THR A 110 0.02 15.19 18.19
CA THR A 110 -1.21 15.93 17.90
C THR A 110 -2.45 15.06 17.66
N LEU A 111 -2.27 13.77 17.39
CA LEU A 111 -3.35 12.78 17.20
C LEU A 111 -3.50 11.91 18.44
#